data_AF-A0A3T0ED28-F1
#
_entry.id   AF-A0A3T0ED28-F1
#
_cell.length_a   1.000
_cell.length_b   1.000
_cell.length_c   1.000
_cell.angle_alpha   90.00
_cell.angle_beta   90.00
_cell.angle_gamma   90.00
#
_symmetry.space_group_name_H-M   'P 1'
#
loop_
_entity.id
_entity.type
_entity.pdbx_description
1 polymer ?
#
loop_
_entity_poly.entity_id
_entity_poly.type
_entity_poly.pdbx_seq_one_letter_code
_entity_poly.pdbx_strand_id
1 'polypeptide(L)'
;MGTEARSQIQSVGFAANDRLFVTTQQLVEHNPFSGRAERSFGYRRQVLDLDGNVVRTSLRFDGLSPAQQAFIGIGSLVSMLPADPENILVAAPISRDIYRLNLYTGRAGRVERGSTRFSAPQADLYGDIRAMQNFDFDSGAAYIGVWLKHPDTGQMEEHFRWYARDREPVSIAAFTTDPNIVLINTTDGRDHAAIVEYHIRERELGEIAFAHPFFDASGVVLSRAEADYGEILGFSYQGERGRVFWVDPVMEEVERQMRVALGVQMTEVHWTDIASGQTMSFDVPDGADITITDWSDNRDRFVVRRSGGSTPPEFYVVANNRVQLLGRAYPELQGAPLGRVQLVQYAARDGLQIPAILTTPDPEIFGPGPWPSIVTPHGGPWARDNLDWDSSGWTQYFAARGYAVLQPQFRGSQGWGQRLWRAGDREWGRAMQDDKDDGALWMIAQGIAVEGQIAMHGYSYGGYAAMMAAARSDGLYRCAAAGAGLATIDLFRRSTYNSRFLREFQHPTADGEDPLSYVSNVSIPVLLYTGDRDTVVPPSESQAFASALRRAGKDADIVILPDMEHSINTWNPTNFAAILTTVESFLHTSCQMPPR
;
A
#
# COMPACT_ATOMS: atom_id res chain seq x y z
N MET A 1 25.53 -14.82 -12.83
CA MET A 1 24.18 -14.45 -12.36
C MET A 1 24.17 -13.12 -11.61
N GLY A 2 25.14 -12.23 -11.84
CA GLY A 2 25.10 -10.85 -11.35
C GLY A 2 25.59 -9.94 -12.45
N THR A 3 24.92 -8.81 -12.63
CA THR A 3 25.58 -7.61 -13.15
C THR A 3 26.53 -7.09 -12.07
N GLU A 4 27.43 -6.16 -12.38
CA GLU A 4 28.19 -5.40 -11.37
C GLU A 4 27.28 -4.56 -10.43
N ALA A 5 25.96 -4.62 -10.58
CA ALA A 5 25.01 -3.94 -9.72
C ALA A 5 25.06 -4.51 -8.29
N ARG A 6 25.34 -3.62 -7.34
CA ARG A 6 25.29 -3.88 -5.90
C ARG A 6 23.87 -4.32 -5.51
N SER A 7 23.76 -5.36 -4.68
CA SER A 7 22.49 -5.72 -4.04
C SER A 7 22.04 -4.59 -3.12
N GLN A 8 20.76 -4.24 -3.18
CA GLN A 8 20.12 -3.25 -2.31
C GLN A 8 19.41 -3.96 -1.16
N ILE A 9 19.56 -3.45 0.06
CA ILE A 9 18.79 -3.94 1.21
C ILE A 9 17.39 -3.36 1.13
N GLN A 10 16.38 -4.22 1.14
CA GLN A 10 14.97 -3.85 1.09
C GLN A 10 14.33 -3.82 2.48
N SER A 11 14.73 -4.75 3.34
CA SER A 11 14.23 -4.84 4.72
C SER A 11 15.25 -5.49 5.65
N VAL A 12 15.23 -5.08 6.91
CA VAL A 12 15.97 -5.68 8.01
C VAL A 12 15.02 -5.75 9.21
N GLY A 13 14.97 -6.90 9.88
CA GLY A 13 14.27 -7.05 11.15
C GLY A 13 14.96 -8.08 12.04
N PHE A 14 14.71 -8.07 13.33
CA PHE A 14 15.26 -9.07 14.23
C PHE A 14 14.56 -10.41 14.04
N ALA A 15 15.35 -11.45 13.77
CA ALA A 15 14.94 -12.85 13.79
C ALA A 15 15.03 -13.45 15.20
N ALA A 16 16.02 -13.00 15.96
CA ALA A 16 16.26 -13.26 17.37
C ALA A 16 17.11 -12.10 17.92
N ASN A 17 17.46 -12.10 19.21
CA ASN A 17 18.23 -11.01 19.85
C ASN A 17 19.57 -10.69 19.16
N ASP A 18 20.21 -11.68 18.52
CA ASP A 18 21.49 -11.54 17.84
C ASP A 18 21.43 -11.99 16.36
N ARG A 19 20.23 -12.07 15.79
CA ARG A 19 20.02 -12.51 14.40
C ARG A 19 19.10 -11.56 13.66
N LEU A 20 19.45 -11.26 12.41
CA LEU A 20 18.70 -10.38 11.53
C LEU A 20 18.11 -11.17 10.36
N PHE A 21 16.84 -10.98 10.08
CA PHE A 21 16.19 -11.39 8.84
C PHE A 21 16.32 -10.25 7.82
N VAL A 22 17.02 -10.50 6.71
CA VAL A 22 17.34 -9.49 5.71
C VAL A 22 16.78 -9.91 4.34
N THR A 23 16.07 -8.99 3.70
CA THR A 23 15.68 -9.11 2.29
C THR A 23 16.54 -8.18 1.45
N THR A 24 17.18 -8.72 0.42
CA THR A 24 17.92 -7.92 -0.57
C THR A 24 17.30 -8.06 -1.95
N GLN A 25 17.49 -7.04 -2.78
CA GLN A 25 17.08 -7.00 -4.18
C GLN A 25 18.30 -6.76 -5.06
N GLN A 26 18.39 -7.45 -6.19
CA GLN A 26 19.45 -7.25 -7.17
C GLN A 26 18.90 -7.33 -8.59
N LEU A 27 19.37 -6.46 -9.48
CA LEU A 27 19.09 -6.58 -10.91
C LEU A 27 19.88 -7.75 -11.50
N VAL A 28 19.17 -8.74 -12.04
CA VAL A 28 19.74 -9.90 -12.71
C VAL A 28 19.45 -9.86 -14.20
N GLU A 29 20.38 -10.33 -15.04
CA GLU A 29 20.16 -10.41 -16.50
C GLU A 29 19.41 -11.68 -16.94
N HIS A 30 19.28 -12.63 -16.02
CA HIS A 30 18.65 -13.91 -16.28
C HIS A 30 17.81 -14.31 -15.07
N ASN A 31 16.49 -14.39 -15.26
CA ASN A 31 15.59 -14.91 -14.26
C ASN A 31 15.56 -16.45 -14.34
N PRO A 32 16.05 -17.16 -13.32
CA PRO A 32 16.16 -18.62 -13.35
C PRO A 32 14.79 -19.33 -13.25
N PHE A 33 13.70 -18.62 -12.98
CA PHE A 33 12.34 -19.16 -13.00
C PHE A 33 11.69 -19.09 -14.38
N SER A 34 11.92 -18.01 -15.13
CA SER A 34 11.38 -17.91 -16.50
C SER A 34 12.26 -18.60 -17.54
N GLY A 35 13.55 -18.80 -17.24
CA GLY A 35 14.52 -19.36 -18.18
C GLY A 35 14.82 -18.43 -19.36
N ARG A 36 14.31 -17.19 -19.34
CA ARG A 36 14.52 -16.19 -20.39
C ARG A 36 15.66 -15.25 -20.01
N ALA A 37 16.38 -14.77 -21.02
CA ALA A 37 17.31 -13.64 -20.86
C ALA A 37 16.49 -12.37 -20.74
N GLU A 38 16.03 -12.11 -19.52
CA GLU A 38 15.15 -11.00 -19.16
C GLU A 38 15.76 -10.33 -17.95
N ARG A 39 16.14 -9.05 -18.12
CA ARG A 39 16.60 -8.22 -17.00
C ARG A 39 15.43 -8.04 -16.05
N SER A 40 15.55 -8.57 -14.84
CA SER A 40 14.51 -8.47 -13.79
C SER A 40 15.15 -8.33 -12.41
N PHE A 41 14.35 -8.01 -11.40
CA PHE A 41 14.80 -7.93 -10.02
C PHE A 41 14.67 -9.29 -9.30
N GLY A 42 15.77 -9.76 -8.74
CA GLY A 42 15.80 -10.93 -7.86
C GLY A 42 15.78 -10.54 -6.39
N TYR A 43 14.93 -11.20 -5.61
CA TYR A 43 14.79 -10.98 -4.18
C TYR A 43 15.33 -12.15 -3.39
N ARG A 44 16.34 -11.89 -2.55
CA ARG A 44 17.00 -12.91 -1.75
C ARG A 44 16.78 -12.63 -0.27
N ARG A 45 16.27 -13.63 0.45
CA ARG A 45 16.05 -13.58 1.90
C ARG A 45 17.08 -14.41 2.64
N GLN A 46 17.64 -13.87 3.71
CA GLN A 46 18.75 -14.49 4.45
C GLN A 46 18.66 -14.16 5.94
N VAL A 47 19.27 -15.01 6.77
CA VAL A 47 19.53 -14.71 8.18
C VAL A 47 21.00 -14.32 8.30
N LEU A 48 21.27 -13.20 8.96
CA LEU A 48 22.61 -12.70 9.25
C LEU A 48 22.81 -12.62 10.78
N ASP A 49 24.05 -12.75 11.24
CA ASP A 49 24.43 -12.27 12.57
C ASP A 49 24.63 -10.73 12.58
N LEU A 50 24.91 -10.17 13.76
CA LEU A 50 25.10 -8.72 13.92
C LEU A 50 26.38 -8.19 13.26
N ASP A 51 27.35 -9.06 12.97
CA ASP A 51 28.57 -8.71 12.23
C ASP A 51 28.35 -8.75 10.70
N GLY A 52 27.14 -9.13 10.25
CA GLY A 52 26.75 -9.21 8.86
C GLY A 52 27.12 -10.54 8.18
N ASN A 53 27.54 -11.55 8.94
CA ASN A 53 27.83 -12.87 8.39
C ASN A 53 26.52 -13.61 8.11
N VAL A 54 26.39 -14.14 6.89
CA VAL A 54 25.23 -14.95 6.50
C VAL A 54 25.29 -16.32 7.18
N VAL A 55 24.21 -16.67 7.88
CA VAL A 55 23.99 -18.02 8.41
C VAL A 55 23.79 -18.98 7.24
N ARG A 56 24.73 -19.92 7.07
CA ARG A 56 24.68 -20.91 5.98
C ARG A 56 23.65 -21.98 6.31
N THR A 57 22.68 -22.17 5.42
CA THR A 57 21.58 -23.10 5.66
C THR A 57 21.72 -24.42 4.89
N SER A 58 21.27 -25.51 5.52
CA SER A 58 21.08 -26.82 4.88
C SER A 58 19.77 -26.89 4.08
N LEU A 59 18.96 -25.83 4.11
CA LEU A 59 17.66 -25.77 3.46
C LEU A 59 17.79 -25.95 1.95
N ARG A 60 17.08 -26.93 1.40
CA ARG A 60 16.95 -27.17 -0.03
C ARG A 60 15.49 -27.41 -0.33
N PHE A 61 14.93 -26.62 -1.22
CA PHE A 61 13.54 -26.78 -1.62
C PHE A 61 13.46 -27.79 -2.77
N ASP A 62 12.58 -28.78 -2.59
CA ASP A 62 12.32 -29.79 -3.61
C ASP A 62 11.84 -29.12 -4.91
N GLY A 63 12.42 -29.52 -6.04
CA GLY A 63 12.06 -29.00 -7.37
C GLY A 63 12.76 -27.71 -7.79
N LEU A 64 13.68 -27.16 -6.99
CA LEU A 64 14.48 -25.99 -7.38
C LEU A 64 15.90 -26.35 -7.81
N SER A 65 16.36 -25.75 -8.90
CA SER A 65 17.77 -25.77 -9.30
C SER A 65 18.64 -24.94 -8.32
N PRO A 66 19.97 -25.16 -8.28
CA PRO A 66 20.87 -24.33 -7.46
C PRO A 66 20.76 -22.83 -7.75
N ALA A 67 20.51 -22.47 -9.02
CA ALA A 67 20.29 -21.08 -9.45
C ALA A 67 19.03 -20.48 -8.83
N GLN A 68 17.92 -21.21 -8.89
CA GLN A 68 16.64 -20.78 -8.31
C GLN A 68 16.71 -20.69 -6.79
N GLN A 69 17.40 -21.63 -6.14
CA GLN A 69 17.62 -21.59 -4.69
C GLN A 69 18.45 -20.37 -4.27
N ALA A 70 19.51 -20.05 -5.01
CA ALA A 70 20.34 -18.87 -4.74
C ALA A 70 19.55 -17.57 -4.92
N PHE A 71 18.63 -17.54 -5.89
CA PHE A 71 17.79 -16.39 -6.19
C PHE A 71 16.84 -16.05 -5.03
N ILE A 72 16.15 -17.04 -4.45
CA ILE A 72 15.14 -16.82 -3.39
C ILE A 72 15.71 -16.83 -1.96
N GLY A 73 16.86 -17.50 -1.73
CA GLY A 73 17.42 -17.69 -0.40
C GLY A 73 16.61 -18.68 0.45
N ILE A 74 16.17 -18.25 1.63
CA ILE A 74 15.52 -19.13 2.64
C ILE A 74 13.99 -19.27 2.50
N GLY A 75 13.40 -18.77 1.40
CA GLY A 75 11.95 -18.85 1.18
C GLY A 75 11.18 -17.71 1.85
N SER A 76 9.88 -17.90 2.07
CA SER A 76 9.02 -16.89 2.72
C SER A 76 8.86 -17.20 4.20
N LEU A 77 8.95 -16.19 5.07
CA LEU A 77 8.68 -16.35 6.50
C LEU A 77 7.20 -16.71 6.71
N VAL A 78 6.95 -17.73 7.53
CA VAL A 78 5.61 -18.15 7.99
C VAL A 78 5.38 -17.74 9.43
N SER A 79 6.36 -17.99 10.30
CA SER A 79 6.29 -17.60 11.71
C SER A 79 7.69 -17.39 12.27
N MET A 80 7.80 -16.42 13.18
CA MET A 80 9.02 -16.14 13.94
C MET A 80 9.22 -17.09 15.11
N LEU A 81 8.21 -17.91 15.43
CA LEU A 81 8.20 -18.82 16.58
C LEU A 81 8.71 -18.17 17.88
N PRO A 82 8.02 -17.16 18.43
CA PRO A 82 8.53 -16.47 19.61
C PRO A 82 8.77 -17.40 20.82
N ALA A 83 7.99 -18.48 20.96
CA ALA A 83 8.20 -19.52 21.98
C ALA A 83 9.37 -20.49 21.70
N ASP A 84 10.01 -20.40 20.53
CA ASP A 84 11.19 -21.16 20.11
C ASP A 84 12.17 -20.22 19.37
N PRO A 85 12.85 -19.32 20.11
CA PRO A 85 13.63 -18.21 19.53
C PRO A 85 14.86 -18.68 18.75
N GLU A 86 15.21 -19.97 18.81
CA GLU A 86 16.28 -20.53 18.01
C GLU A 86 15.85 -20.88 16.59
N ASN A 87 14.55 -20.87 16.30
CA ASN A 87 13.99 -21.38 15.06
C ASN A 87 12.97 -20.42 14.45
N ILE A 88 12.78 -20.54 13.14
CA ILE A 88 11.66 -19.91 12.43
C ILE A 88 10.98 -20.93 11.52
N LEU A 89 9.73 -20.65 11.14
CA LEU A 89 9.06 -21.37 10.07
C LEU A 89 9.19 -20.62 8.75
N VAL A 90 9.61 -21.33 7.71
CA VAL A 90 9.69 -20.80 6.34
C VAL A 90 8.99 -21.72 5.35
N ALA A 91 8.33 -21.12 4.36
CA ALA A 91 7.64 -21.84 3.29
C ALA A 91 8.47 -21.85 2.00
N ALA A 92 8.51 -23.01 1.36
CA ALA A 92 9.02 -23.16 0.00
C ALA A 92 8.10 -22.45 -1.01
N PRO A 93 8.65 -21.76 -2.03
CA PRO A 93 7.82 -20.97 -2.95
C PRO A 93 6.96 -21.82 -3.89
N ILE A 94 7.42 -23.02 -4.28
CA ILE A 94 6.72 -23.88 -5.26
C ILE A 94 5.98 -25.01 -4.55
N SER A 95 6.70 -25.86 -3.80
CA SER A 95 6.07 -27.01 -3.13
C SER A 95 5.14 -26.59 -2.00
N ARG A 96 5.31 -25.37 -1.45
CA ARG A 96 4.62 -24.87 -0.26
C ARG A 96 4.88 -25.70 1.01
N ASP A 97 5.89 -26.57 0.98
CA ASP A 97 6.40 -27.27 2.16
C ASP A 97 6.85 -26.25 3.20
N ILE A 98 6.54 -26.51 4.46
CA ILE A 98 6.93 -25.67 5.59
C ILE A 98 8.10 -26.35 6.30
N TYR A 99 9.16 -25.57 6.53
CA TYR A 99 10.38 -26.02 7.19
C TYR A 99 10.59 -25.23 8.47
N ARG A 100 11.01 -25.93 9.52
CA ARG A 100 11.62 -25.32 10.69
C ARG A 100 13.11 -25.12 10.40
N LEU A 101 13.56 -23.88 10.44
CA LEU A 101 14.95 -23.48 10.19
C LEU A 101 15.56 -22.95 11.48
N ASN A 102 16.64 -23.57 11.94
CA ASN A 102 17.41 -23.10 13.08
C ASN A 102 18.31 -21.91 12.67
N LEU A 103 18.17 -20.80 13.37
CA LEU A 103 18.82 -19.51 13.07
C LEU A 103 20.34 -19.50 13.33
N TYR A 104 20.85 -20.48 14.07
CA TYR A 104 22.26 -20.53 14.50
C TYR A 104 23.05 -21.56 13.69
N THR A 105 22.53 -22.78 13.61
CA THR A 105 23.17 -23.91 12.92
C THR A 105 22.84 -23.96 11.43
N GLY A 106 21.80 -23.24 11.00
CA GLY A 106 21.27 -23.30 9.64
C GLY A 106 20.62 -24.64 9.27
N ARG A 107 20.48 -25.57 10.21
CA ARG A 107 19.80 -26.85 9.99
C ARG A 107 18.31 -26.61 9.74
N ALA A 108 17.77 -27.27 8.74
CA ALA A 108 16.35 -27.20 8.42
C ALA A 108 15.73 -28.59 8.30
N GLY A 109 14.52 -28.75 8.84
CA GLY A 109 13.69 -29.94 8.73
C GLY A 109 12.28 -29.59 8.27
N ARG A 110 11.72 -30.36 7.35
CA ARG A 110 10.32 -30.19 6.93
C ARG A 110 9.40 -30.57 8.08
N VAL A 111 8.50 -29.67 8.46
CA VAL A 111 7.49 -29.89 9.51
C VAL A 111 6.11 -30.15 8.91
N GLU A 112 5.83 -29.58 7.74
CA GLU A 112 4.57 -29.80 7.04
C GLU A 112 4.81 -29.95 5.54
N ARG A 113 4.10 -30.90 4.93
CA ARG A 113 4.12 -31.06 3.48
C ARG A 113 3.11 -30.10 2.87
N GLY A 114 3.56 -29.34 1.88
CA GLY A 114 2.72 -28.40 1.17
C GLY A 114 1.63 -29.10 0.38
N SER A 115 0.58 -28.34 0.11
CA SER A 115 -0.59 -28.78 -0.62
C SER A 115 -0.79 -27.89 -1.83
N THR A 116 -1.22 -28.47 -2.95
CA THR A 116 -1.69 -27.68 -4.10
C THR A 116 -3.08 -27.09 -3.85
N ARG A 117 -3.85 -27.70 -2.93
CA ARG A 117 -5.17 -27.22 -2.51
C ARG A 117 -5.05 -26.00 -1.59
N PHE A 118 -4.10 -26.03 -0.65
CA PHE A 118 -3.98 -25.01 0.38
C PHE A 118 -2.84 -24.02 0.12
N SER A 119 -3.00 -22.83 0.67
CA SER A 119 -2.06 -21.71 0.62
C SER A 119 -2.18 -20.89 1.91
N ALA A 120 -1.28 -19.90 2.07
CA ALA A 120 -1.29 -18.96 3.19
C ALA A 120 -1.41 -19.66 4.55
N PRO A 121 -0.49 -20.59 4.89
CA PRO A 121 -0.50 -21.23 6.19
C PRO A 121 -0.26 -20.18 7.27
N GLN A 122 -1.04 -20.24 8.35
CA GLN A 122 -0.85 -19.41 9.51
C GLN A 122 -0.61 -20.31 10.73
N ALA A 123 0.50 -20.05 11.40
CA ALA A 123 0.84 -20.71 12.64
C ALA A 123 0.23 -19.95 13.82
N ASP A 124 -0.16 -20.67 14.85
CA ASP A 124 -0.44 -20.06 16.15
C ASP A 124 0.85 -19.66 16.88
N LEU A 125 0.66 -19.18 18.10
CA LEU A 125 1.71 -18.75 19.01
C LEU A 125 2.75 -19.86 19.31
N TYR A 126 2.41 -21.14 19.16
CA TYR A 126 3.29 -22.26 19.45
C TYR A 126 3.94 -22.85 18.21
N GLY A 127 3.65 -22.28 17.03
CA GLY A 127 4.19 -22.75 15.76
C GLY A 127 3.37 -23.86 15.12
N ASP A 128 2.20 -24.19 15.66
CA ASP A 128 1.30 -25.15 15.05
C ASP A 128 0.52 -24.48 13.92
N ILE A 129 0.50 -25.09 12.74
CA ILE A 129 -0.31 -24.59 11.64
C ILE A 129 -1.79 -24.82 11.96
N ARG A 130 -2.49 -23.72 12.23
CA ARG A 130 -3.88 -23.70 12.69
C ARG A 130 -4.86 -23.17 11.66
N ALA A 131 -4.39 -22.42 10.67
CA ALA A 131 -5.23 -21.97 9.57
C ALA A 131 -4.54 -22.10 8.21
N MET A 132 -5.35 -22.31 7.18
CA MET A 132 -4.96 -22.26 5.78
C MET A 132 -6.09 -21.67 4.95
N GLN A 133 -5.77 -21.27 3.73
CA GLN A 133 -6.77 -20.85 2.74
C GLN A 133 -6.72 -21.76 1.52
N ASN A 134 -7.86 -21.97 0.87
CA ASN A 134 -7.90 -22.50 -0.49
C ASN A 134 -8.60 -21.51 -1.42
N PHE A 135 -8.27 -21.62 -2.70
CA PHE A 135 -8.99 -20.94 -3.77
C PHE A 135 -9.68 -22.01 -4.63
N ASP A 136 -10.98 -21.87 -4.84
CA ASP A 136 -11.75 -22.82 -5.63
C ASP A 136 -13.00 -22.16 -6.25
N PHE A 137 -13.84 -22.96 -6.90
CA PHE A 137 -15.04 -22.52 -7.59
C PHE A 137 -16.25 -23.33 -7.15
N ASP A 138 -17.35 -22.64 -6.90
CA ASP A 138 -18.65 -23.25 -6.66
C ASP A 138 -19.61 -22.82 -7.76
N SER A 139 -20.02 -23.76 -8.61
CA SER A 139 -20.90 -23.51 -9.75
C SER A 139 -20.44 -22.35 -10.65
N GLY A 140 -19.12 -22.15 -10.75
CA GLY A 140 -18.47 -21.09 -11.53
C GLY A 140 -18.10 -19.84 -10.72
N ALA A 141 -18.66 -19.64 -9.53
CA ALA A 141 -18.33 -18.51 -8.67
C ALA A 141 -17.01 -18.76 -7.93
N ALA A 142 -16.05 -17.86 -8.11
CA ALA A 142 -14.74 -17.93 -7.48
C ALA A 142 -14.84 -17.59 -5.98
N TYR A 143 -14.30 -18.44 -5.11
CA TYR A 143 -14.31 -18.23 -3.67
C TYR A 143 -12.95 -18.52 -3.03
N ILE A 144 -12.75 -17.91 -1.86
CA ILE A 144 -11.66 -18.25 -0.95
C ILE A 144 -12.28 -18.91 0.28
N GLY A 145 -11.86 -20.14 0.56
CA GLY A 145 -12.23 -20.87 1.76
C GLY A 145 -11.19 -20.66 2.84
N VAL A 146 -11.63 -20.35 4.06
CA VAL A 146 -10.78 -20.26 5.24
C VAL A 146 -10.97 -21.52 6.06
N TRP A 147 -9.87 -22.24 6.24
CA TRP A 147 -9.82 -23.52 6.93
C TRP A 147 -9.16 -23.35 8.27
N LEU A 148 -9.76 -23.93 9.32
CA LEU A 148 -9.22 -23.92 10.67
C LEU A 148 -9.05 -25.34 11.17
N LYS A 149 -7.99 -25.55 11.95
CA LYS A 149 -7.73 -26.80 12.63
C LYS A 149 -8.62 -26.90 13.86
N HIS A 150 -9.49 -27.90 13.88
CA HIS A 150 -10.37 -28.20 15.01
C HIS A 150 -9.52 -28.53 16.25
N PRO A 151 -9.79 -27.91 17.42
CA PRO A 151 -8.92 -28.03 18.60
C PRO A 151 -8.86 -29.46 19.17
N ASP A 152 -9.96 -30.22 19.18
CA ASP A 152 -9.94 -31.60 19.72
C ASP A 152 -9.41 -32.66 18.75
N THR A 153 -9.87 -32.61 17.49
CA THR A 153 -9.63 -33.69 16.53
C THR A 153 -8.34 -33.47 15.74
N GLY A 154 -7.82 -32.23 15.72
CA GLY A 154 -6.69 -31.82 14.90
C GLY A 154 -6.99 -31.83 13.40
N GLN A 155 -8.24 -32.03 12.99
CA GLN A 155 -8.64 -32.05 11.59
C GLN A 155 -8.79 -30.62 11.05
N MET A 156 -8.40 -30.42 9.79
CA MET A 156 -8.64 -29.15 9.08
C MET A 156 -10.05 -29.14 8.50
N GLU A 157 -10.84 -28.14 8.86
CA GLU A 157 -12.24 -27.98 8.45
C GLU A 157 -12.47 -26.62 7.77
N GLU A 158 -13.38 -26.55 6.80
CA GLU A 158 -13.80 -25.27 6.21
C GLU A 158 -14.77 -24.58 7.19
N HIS A 159 -14.40 -23.38 7.64
CA HIS A 159 -15.21 -22.57 8.55
C HIS A 159 -15.85 -21.38 7.83
N PHE A 160 -15.13 -20.76 6.90
CA PHE A 160 -15.65 -19.64 6.13
C PHE A 160 -15.44 -19.86 4.64
N ARG A 161 -16.37 -19.29 3.88
CA ARG A 161 -16.30 -19.17 2.44
C ARG A 161 -16.78 -17.78 2.07
N TRP A 162 -15.93 -17.02 1.41
CA TRP A 162 -16.31 -15.73 0.84
C TRP A 162 -16.07 -15.73 -0.66
N TYR A 163 -17.02 -15.16 -1.40
CA TYR A 163 -16.97 -15.10 -2.85
C TYR A 163 -16.31 -13.79 -3.29
N ALA A 164 -15.46 -13.88 -4.30
CA ALA A 164 -14.68 -12.74 -4.78
C ALA A 164 -15.60 -11.55 -5.11
N ARG A 165 -16.66 -11.79 -5.89
CA ARG A 165 -17.61 -10.76 -6.34
C ARG A 165 -18.27 -9.97 -5.19
N ASP A 166 -18.39 -10.57 -4.01
CA ASP A 166 -19.08 -9.95 -2.87
C ASP A 166 -18.16 -8.97 -2.13
N ARG A 167 -16.83 -9.11 -2.26
CA ARG A 167 -15.84 -8.24 -1.60
C ARG A 167 -16.01 -8.14 -0.08
N GLU A 168 -16.34 -9.26 0.56
CA GLU A 168 -16.48 -9.38 2.03
C GLU A 168 -15.49 -10.43 2.56
N PRO A 169 -14.18 -10.14 2.53
CA PRO A 169 -13.18 -11.10 2.93
C PRO A 169 -13.29 -11.40 4.43
N VAL A 170 -13.19 -12.68 4.77
CA VAL A 170 -12.91 -13.13 6.13
C VAL A 170 -11.45 -13.56 6.19
N SER A 171 -10.71 -13.03 7.16
CA SER A 171 -9.32 -13.43 7.41
C SER A 171 -9.06 -13.65 8.89
N ILE A 172 -8.09 -14.49 9.20
CA ILE A 172 -7.64 -14.70 10.58
C ILE A 172 -6.71 -13.54 10.95
N ALA A 173 -7.08 -12.79 11.98
CA ALA A 173 -6.32 -11.65 12.49
C ALA A 173 -5.30 -12.07 13.55
N ALA A 174 -5.68 -13.00 14.44
CA ALA A 174 -4.81 -13.52 15.49
C ALA A 174 -5.35 -14.83 16.08
N PHE A 175 -4.45 -15.67 16.58
CA PHE A 175 -4.83 -16.81 17.43
C PHE A 175 -4.75 -16.39 18.90
N THR A 176 -5.71 -16.85 19.70
CA THR A 176 -5.70 -16.65 21.15
C THR A 176 -5.00 -17.81 21.86
N THR A 177 -4.78 -17.67 23.17
CA THR A 177 -4.29 -18.76 24.02
C THR A 177 -5.33 -19.86 24.25
N ASP A 178 -6.62 -19.55 24.08
CA ASP A 178 -7.67 -20.57 24.00
C ASP A 178 -7.67 -21.19 22.59
N PRO A 179 -7.37 -22.49 22.45
CA PRO A 179 -7.34 -23.12 21.14
C PRO A 179 -8.71 -23.17 20.45
N ASN A 180 -9.82 -22.89 21.12
CA ASN A 180 -11.14 -22.77 20.50
C ASN A 180 -11.41 -21.38 19.91
N ILE A 181 -10.73 -20.33 20.39
CA ILE A 181 -11.06 -18.95 20.04
C ILE A 181 -9.99 -18.39 19.10
N VAL A 182 -10.44 -17.85 17.98
CA VAL A 182 -9.61 -17.12 17.02
C VAL A 182 -10.21 -15.75 16.77
N LEU A 183 -9.36 -14.74 16.62
CA LEU A 183 -9.78 -13.41 16.23
C LEU A 183 -9.78 -13.32 14.70
N ILE A 184 -10.92 -12.95 14.13
CA ILE A 184 -11.09 -12.78 12.68
C ILE A 184 -11.29 -11.32 12.33
N ASN A 185 -10.83 -10.91 11.15
CA ASN A 185 -11.18 -9.64 10.54
C ASN A 185 -12.29 -9.87 9.51
N THR A 186 -13.40 -9.16 9.66
CA THR A 186 -14.57 -9.26 8.77
C THR A 186 -15.40 -7.98 8.83
N THR A 187 -16.04 -7.64 7.72
CA THR A 187 -17.07 -6.59 7.68
C THR A 187 -18.38 -7.10 8.27
N ASP A 188 -18.74 -8.37 8.06
CA ASP A 188 -20.02 -8.95 8.52
C ASP A 188 -21.22 -8.03 8.20
N GLY A 189 -21.29 -7.56 6.96
CA GLY A 189 -22.32 -6.63 6.47
C GLY A 189 -22.19 -5.16 6.92
N ARG A 190 -21.22 -4.81 7.77
CA ARG A 190 -20.90 -3.42 8.13
C ARG A 190 -20.15 -2.70 7.01
N ASP A 191 -20.13 -1.37 7.09
CA ASP A 191 -19.33 -0.56 6.19
C ASP A 191 -17.83 -0.69 6.46
N HIS A 192 -17.47 -0.71 7.75
CA HIS A 192 -16.09 -0.83 8.23
C HIS A 192 -15.83 -2.20 8.85
N ALA A 193 -14.68 -2.79 8.54
CA ALA A 193 -14.24 -4.06 9.10
C ALA A 193 -14.00 -3.97 10.62
N ALA A 194 -14.21 -5.09 11.32
CA ALA A 194 -13.94 -5.24 12.74
C ALA A 194 -13.12 -6.51 13.02
N ILE A 195 -12.52 -6.55 14.21
CA ILE A 195 -11.97 -7.76 14.81
C ILE A 195 -13.04 -8.38 15.70
N VAL A 196 -13.40 -9.62 15.40
CA VAL A 196 -14.47 -10.37 16.08
C VAL A 196 -13.91 -11.71 16.55
N GLU A 197 -14.33 -12.15 17.73
CA GLU A 197 -14.05 -13.50 18.19
C GLU A 197 -14.82 -14.52 17.35
N TYR A 198 -14.20 -15.67 17.10
CA TYR A 198 -14.82 -16.80 16.45
C TYR A 198 -14.52 -18.08 17.22
N HIS A 199 -15.60 -18.79 17.56
CA HIS A 199 -15.56 -20.04 18.29
C HIS A 199 -15.54 -21.22 17.31
N ILE A 200 -14.41 -21.94 17.27
CA ILE A 200 -14.15 -22.97 16.25
C ILE A 200 -15.11 -24.17 16.41
N ARG A 201 -15.31 -24.68 17.63
CA ARG A 201 -16.18 -25.85 17.88
C ARG A 201 -17.64 -25.55 17.51
N GLU A 202 -18.13 -24.41 17.96
CA GLU A 202 -19.52 -23.99 17.80
C GLU A 202 -19.80 -23.46 16.39
N ARG A 203 -18.75 -22.98 15.70
CA ARG A 203 -18.81 -22.27 14.41
C ARG A 203 -19.62 -20.98 14.48
N GLU A 204 -19.51 -20.27 15.59
CA GLU A 204 -20.29 -19.06 15.88
C GLU A 204 -19.36 -17.85 16.11
N LEU A 205 -19.84 -16.68 15.68
CA LEU A 205 -19.21 -15.41 16.02
C LEU A 205 -19.48 -15.10 17.50
N GLY A 206 -18.42 -14.69 18.20
CA GLY A 206 -18.47 -14.24 19.59
C GLY A 206 -18.54 -12.72 19.68
N GLU A 207 -17.85 -12.14 20.67
CA GLU A 207 -17.85 -10.71 20.90
C GLU A 207 -17.02 -9.94 19.87
N ILE A 208 -17.38 -8.68 19.63
CA ILE A 208 -16.56 -7.75 18.85
C ILE A 208 -15.40 -7.30 19.74
N ALA A 209 -14.22 -7.89 19.52
CA ALA A 209 -13.01 -7.52 20.23
C ALA A 209 -12.57 -6.08 19.94
N PHE A 210 -12.74 -5.63 18.68
CA PHE A 210 -12.46 -4.25 18.30
C PHE A 210 -13.19 -3.84 17.02
N ALA A 211 -13.85 -2.69 17.06
CA ALA A 211 -14.38 -2.02 15.87
C ALA A 211 -14.12 -0.52 16.00
N HIS A 212 -13.49 0.08 14.98
CA HIS A 212 -13.43 1.52 14.92
C HIS A 212 -14.73 2.04 14.26
N PRO A 213 -15.36 3.10 14.78
CA PRO A 213 -16.65 3.56 14.29
C PRO A 213 -16.63 4.03 12.82
N PHE A 214 -15.47 4.46 12.30
CA PHE A 214 -15.36 5.13 10.99
C PHE A 214 -14.26 4.59 10.08
N PHE A 215 -13.51 3.59 10.54
CA PHE A 215 -12.35 3.09 9.82
C PHE A 215 -12.27 1.58 9.92
N ASP A 216 -11.71 0.96 8.89
CA ASP A 216 -11.51 -0.48 8.86
C ASP A 216 -10.51 -0.90 9.95
N ALA A 217 -10.95 -1.74 10.89
CA ALA A 217 -10.01 -2.52 11.68
C ALA A 217 -9.20 -3.42 10.75
N SER A 218 -7.93 -3.65 11.06
CA SER A 218 -7.00 -4.33 10.16
C SER A 218 -6.20 -5.46 10.80
N GLY A 219 -6.01 -5.45 12.12
CA GLY A 219 -5.19 -6.46 12.76
C GLY A 219 -5.12 -6.35 14.28
N VAL A 220 -4.37 -7.27 14.86
CA VAL A 220 -4.15 -7.41 16.31
C VAL A 220 -2.65 -7.42 16.57
N VAL A 221 -2.22 -6.64 17.55
CA VAL A 221 -0.84 -6.63 18.03
C VAL A 221 -0.78 -7.51 19.27
N LEU A 222 -0.08 -8.64 19.17
CA LEU A 222 0.10 -9.58 20.29
C LEU A 222 1.48 -9.43 20.93
N SER A 223 1.56 -9.66 22.23
CA SER A 223 2.85 -9.83 22.90
C SER A 223 3.56 -11.07 22.40
N ARG A 224 4.87 -10.92 22.22
CA ARG A 224 5.79 -11.99 21.86
C ARG A 224 6.70 -12.40 23.01
N ALA A 225 6.63 -11.71 24.14
CA ALA A 225 7.45 -11.97 25.31
C ALA A 225 6.93 -13.20 26.06
N GLU A 226 7.85 -14.00 26.62
CA GLU A 226 7.49 -15.21 27.38
C GLU A 226 6.57 -14.91 28.58
N ALA A 227 6.75 -13.75 29.21
CA ALA A 227 6.05 -13.39 30.45
C ALA A 227 4.54 -13.17 30.27
N ASP A 228 4.10 -12.70 29.11
CA ASP A 228 2.71 -12.35 28.80
C ASP A 228 2.34 -12.75 27.37
N TYR A 229 2.84 -13.92 26.98
CA TYR A 229 2.82 -14.38 25.60
C TYR A 229 1.39 -14.52 25.05
N GLY A 230 1.12 -13.90 23.90
CA GLY A 230 -0.20 -13.93 23.28
C GLY A 230 -1.21 -12.94 23.87
N GLU A 231 -0.84 -12.14 24.88
CA GLU A 231 -1.69 -11.04 25.34
C GLU A 231 -1.87 -10.00 24.22
N ILE A 232 -3.08 -9.46 24.11
CA ILE A 232 -3.40 -8.42 23.15
C ILE A 232 -2.84 -7.10 23.67
N LEU A 233 -1.88 -6.53 22.95
CA LEU A 233 -1.31 -5.22 23.25
C LEU A 233 -2.09 -4.10 22.59
N GLY A 234 -2.72 -4.35 21.44
CA GLY A 234 -3.51 -3.37 20.73
C GLY A 234 -4.16 -3.90 19.46
N PHE A 235 -4.94 -3.02 18.82
CA PHE A 235 -5.64 -3.31 17.57
C PHE A 235 -5.27 -2.28 16.51
N SER A 236 -4.90 -2.73 15.31
CA SER A 236 -4.57 -1.81 14.22
C SER A 236 -5.80 -1.46 13.39
N TYR A 237 -5.88 -0.23 12.87
CA TYR A 237 -6.94 0.24 11.98
C TYR A 237 -6.41 1.20 10.90
N GLN A 238 -7.16 1.34 9.81
CA GLN A 238 -6.82 2.14 8.63
C GLN A 238 -7.51 3.51 8.68
N GLY A 239 -7.00 4.42 9.50
CA GLY A 239 -7.49 5.80 9.61
C GLY A 239 -6.99 6.70 8.48
N GLU A 240 -6.64 7.93 8.82
CA GLU A 240 -5.87 8.84 7.96
C GLU A 240 -4.48 8.29 7.60
N ARG A 241 -3.99 7.37 8.43
CA ARG A 241 -2.83 6.50 8.25
C ARG A 241 -3.06 5.20 9.00
N GLY A 242 -2.13 4.24 8.89
CA GLY A 242 -2.16 3.05 9.73
C GLY A 242 -1.92 3.44 11.19
N ARG A 243 -2.85 3.09 12.08
CA ARG A 243 -2.77 3.39 13.52
C ARG A 243 -2.93 2.12 14.35
N VAL A 244 -2.46 2.19 15.59
CA VAL A 244 -2.71 1.16 16.62
C VAL A 244 -3.46 1.82 17.77
N PHE A 245 -4.57 1.22 18.16
CA PHE A 245 -5.23 1.48 19.43
C PHE A 245 -4.60 0.55 20.47
N TRP A 246 -3.75 1.11 21.33
CA TRP A 246 -3.07 0.35 22.39
C TRP A 246 -4.04 0.11 23.56
N VAL A 247 -4.19 -1.16 23.95
CA VAL A 247 -4.89 -1.56 25.18
C VAL A 247 -3.90 -1.87 26.30
N ASP A 248 -2.64 -2.19 25.95
CA ASP A 248 -1.55 -2.32 26.91
C ASP A 248 -1.10 -0.93 27.38
N PRO A 249 -1.10 -0.67 28.71
CA PRO A 249 -0.79 0.64 29.25
C PRO A 249 0.67 1.05 29.09
N VAL A 250 1.61 0.10 28.96
CA VAL A 250 3.02 0.41 28.72
C VAL A 250 3.19 0.92 27.30
N MET A 251 2.59 0.25 26.32
CA MET A 251 2.66 0.64 24.91
C MET A 251 1.95 1.97 24.66
N GLU A 252 0.77 2.17 25.27
CA GLU A 252 0.05 3.46 25.22
C GLU A 252 0.91 4.60 25.79
N GLU A 253 1.50 4.39 26.97
CA GLU A 253 2.33 5.40 27.63
C GLU A 253 3.60 5.71 26.82
N VAL A 254 4.24 4.70 26.23
CA VAL A 254 5.40 4.90 25.35
C VAL A 254 5.01 5.71 24.12
N GLU A 255 3.91 5.37 23.44
CA GLU A 255 3.44 6.14 22.29
C GLU A 255 3.18 7.61 22.68
N ARG A 256 2.49 7.83 23.79
CA ARG A 256 2.20 9.17 24.32
C ARG A 256 3.45 9.96 24.65
N GLN A 257 4.39 9.36 25.40
CA GLN A 257 5.66 10.00 25.75
C GLN A 257 6.49 10.32 24.51
N MET A 258 6.49 9.44 23.51
CA MET A 258 7.25 9.62 22.27
C MET A 258 6.66 10.70 21.38
N ARG A 259 5.33 10.81 21.28
CA ARG A 259 4.69 11.95 20.63
C ARG A 259 5.13 13.27 21.27
N VAL A 260 5.14 13.36 22.60
CA VAL A 260 5.61 14.56 23.32
C VAL A 260 7.10 14.81 23.10
N ALA A 261 7.95 13.80 23.28
CA ALA A 261 9.40 13.92 23.16
C ALA A 261 9.86 14.31 21.76
N LEU A 262 9.10 13.89 20.73
CA LEU A 262 9.37 14.18 19.32
C LEU A 262 8.51 15.32 18.75
N GLY A 263 7.81 16.06 19.63
CA GLY A 263 7.09 17.27 19.29
C GLY A 263 5.93 17.08 18.31
N VAL A 264 5.31 15.90 18.28
CA VAL A 264 4.11 15.64 17.46
C VAL A 264 3.00 16.58 17.89
N GLN A 265 2.50 17.36 16.93
CA GLN A 265 1.34 18.22 17.11
C GLN A 265 0.11 17.51 16.59
N MET A 266 -1.04 17.79 17.19
CA MET A 266 -2.33 17.28 16.75
C MET A 266 -3.18 18.43 16.22
N THR A 267 -3.94 18.18 15.16
CA THR A 267 -4.91 19.11 14.60
C THR A 267 -6.27 18.42 14.53
N GLU A 268 -7.32 19.13 14.93
CA GLU A 268 -8.68 18.63 14.82
C GLU A 268 -9.13 18.63 13.35
N VAL A 269 -9.75 17.53 12.91
CA VAL A 269 -10.38 17.38 11.60
C VAL A 269 -11.87 17.14 11.80
N HIS A 270 -12.69 17.93 11.10
CA HIS A 270 -14.12 17.69 10.98
C HIS A 270 -14.40 16.67 9.88
N TRP A 271 -15.24 15.70 10.18
CA TRP A 271 -15.46 14.55 9.31
C TRP A 271 -16.92 14.15 9.24
N THR A 272 -17.38 13.79 8.05
CA THR A 272 -18.68 13.18 7.80
C THR A 272 -18.46 11.74 7.35
N ASP A 273 -18.96 10.78 8.12
CA ASP A 273 -18.88 9.37 7.74
C ASP A 273 -19.65 9.11 6.43
N ILE A 274 -19.02 8.39 5.51
CA ILE A 274 -19.48 8.25 4.12
C ILE A 274 -20.74 7.39 4.03
N ALA A 275 -20.88 6.40 4.91
CA ALA A 275 -22.00 5.47 4.88
C ALA A 275 -23.22 5.99 5.66
N SER A 276 -23.01 6.51 6.86
CA SER A 276 -24.06 6.95 7.78
C SER A 276 -24.43 8.43 7.63
N GLY A 277 -23.54 9.26 7.10
CA GLY A 277 -23.69 10.72 7.07
C GLY A 277 -23.51 11.40 8.43
N GLN A 278 -23.06 10.66 9.46
CA GLN A 278 -22.82 11.23 10.79
C GLN A 278 -21.58 12.13 10.77
N THR A 279 -21.70 13.32 11.35
CA THR A 279 -20.60 14.29 11.48
C THR A 279 -19.90 14.18 12.84
N MET A 280 -18.58 14.40 12.87
CA MET A 280 -17.75 14.37 14.08
C MET A 280 -16.49 15.24 13.94
N SER A 281 -15.72 15.33 15.03
CA SER A 281 -14.34 15.82 15.04
C SER A 281 -13.40 14.76 15.63
N PHE A 282 -12.19 14.64 15.10
CA PHE A 282 -11.12 13.85 15.72
C PHE A 282 -9.75 14.47 15.45
N ASP A 283 -8.80 14.19 16.34
CA ASP A 283 -7.43 14.69 16.23
C ASP A 283 -6.58 13.82 15.30
N VAL A 284 -5.90 14.47 14.35
CA VAL A 284 -4.88 13.86 13.49
C VAL A 284 -3.50 14.49 13.72
N PRO A 285 -2.40 13.73 13.62
CA PRO A 285 -1.06 14.29 13.69
C PRO A 285 -0.77 15.26 12.54
N ASP A 286 -0.29 16.47 12.85
CA ASP A 286 0.07 17.49 11.87
C ASP A 286 1.51 17.28 11.36
N GLY A 287 1.66 16.98 10.08
CA GLY A 287 2.94 16.79 9.39
C GLY A 287 3.68 15.48 9.70
N ALA A 288 3.66 14.99 10.94
CA ALA A 288 4.32 13.75 11.37
C ALA A 288 3.62 13.09 12.57
N ASP A 289 3.69 11.76 12.64
CA ASP A 289 3.39 10.98 13.84
C ASP A 289 4.54 10.01 14.12
N ILE A 290 4.41 9.26 15.21
CA ILE A 290 5.29 8.16 15.55
C ILE A 290 4.62 6.80 15.30
N THR A 291 5.43 5.79 15.05
CA THR A 291 5.04 4.39 15.04
C THR A 291 6.08 3.61 15.83
N ILE A 292 5.66 2.82 16.81
CA ILE A 292 6.55 1.86 17.46
C ILE A 292 6.72 0.69 16.49
N THR A 293 7.92 0.56 15.90
CA THR A 293 8.19 -0.45 14.87
C THR A 293 8.73 -1.75 15.46
N ASP A 294 9.35 -1.69 16.64
CA ASP A 294 9.90 -2.85 17.32
C ASP A 294 10.12 -2.56 18.83
N TRP A 295 10.22 -3.61 19.64
CA TRP A 295 10.49 -3.50 21.09
C TRP A 295 11.17 -4.76 21.66
N SER A 296 11.88 -4.61 22.77
CA SER A 296 12.42 -5.75 23.53
C SER A 296 11.33 -6.49 24.29
N ASP A 297 11.52 -7.79 24.56
CA ASP A 297 10.54 -8.63 25.28
C ASP A 297 10.14 -8.05 26.65
N ASN A 298 11.08 -7.43 27.35
CA ASN A 298 10.84 -6.77 28.63
C ASN A 298 10.30 -5.33 28.51
N ARG A 299 10.00 -4.87 27.28
CA ARG A 299 9.47 -3.52 26.95
C ARG A 299 10.26 -2.38 27.58
N ASP A 300 11.58 -2.51 27.67
CA ASP A 300 12.49 -1.46 28.16
C ASP A 300 13.25 -0.73 27.04
N ARG A 301 13.17 -1.26 25.82
CA ARG A 301 13.79 -0.73 24.61
C ARG A 301 12.79 -0.75 23.46
N PHE A 302 12.78 0.33 22.70
CA PHE A 302 11.87 0.49 21.56
C PHE A 302 12.63 1.03 20.36
N VAL A 303 12.22 0.62 19.17
CA VAL A 303 12.53 1.32 17.93
C VAL A 303 11.28 2.09 17.52
N VAL A 304 11.41 3.40 17.41
CA VAL A 304 10.33 4.32 17.10
C VAL A 304 10.64 5.01 15.78
N ARG A 305 9.74 4.92 14.82
CA ARG A 305 9.79 5.67 13.56
C ARG A 305 8.96 6.93 13.68
N ARG A 306 9.53 8.10 13.41
CA ARG A 306 8.79 9.36 13.23
C ARG A 306 8.68 9.66 11.74
N SER A 307 7.47 9.84 11.23
CA SER A 307 7.24 10.14 9.82
C SER A 307 5.83 10.69 9.58
N GLY A 308 5.63 11.36 8.46
CA GLY A 308 4.32 11.71 7.93
C GLY A 308 4.47 12.44 6.61
N GLY A 309 3.35 12.91 6.05
CA GLY A 309 3.33 13.57 4.76
C GLY A 309 4.33 14.73 4.64
N SER A 310 4.61 15.47 5.71
CA SER A 310 5.57 16.59 5.74
C SER A 310 6.92 16.24 6.38
N THR A 311 7.14 14.98 6.75
CA THR A 311 8.35 14.56 7.48
C THR A 311 8.84 13.20 6.96
N PRO A 312 9.99 13.18 6.26
CA PRO A 312 10.61 11.94 5.82
C PRO A 312 10.95 11.03 7.01
N PRO A 313 10.97 9.70 6.85
CA PRO A 313 11.18 8.79 7.96
C PRO A 313 12.48 9.03 8.74
N GLU A 314 12.35 9.14 10.06
CA GLU A 314 13.44 9.18 11.04
C GLU A 314 13.25 8.02 12.02
N PHE A 315 14.34 7.36 12.41
CA PHE A 315 14.32 6.21 13.33
C PHE A 315 15.04 6.55 14.62
N TYR A 316 14.42 6.20 15.73
CA TYR A 316 14.91 6.45 17.08
C TYR A 316 14.98 5.14 17.86
N VAL A 317 16.00 5.00 18.70
CA VAL A 317 16.05 4.00 19.76
C VAL A 317 15.68 4.68 21.07
N VAL A 318 14.75 4.09 21.80
CA VAL A 318 14.36 4.50 23.14
C VAL A 318 14.88 3.45 24.10
N ALA A 319 15.72 3.84 25.06
CA ALA A 319 16.26 2.93 26.08
C ALA A 319 16.64 3.72 27.33
N ASN A 320 16.37 3.18 28.53
CA ASN A 320 16.71 3.84 29.80
C ASN A 320 16.18 5.29 29.88
N ASN A 321 14.95 5.52 29.43
CA ASN A 321 14.32 6.86 29.32
C ASN A 321 15.11 7.87 28.47
N ARG A 322 15.95 7.40 27.55
CA ARG A 322 16.66 8.24 26.58
C ARG A 322 16.16 7.92 25.18
N VAL A 323 15.87 8.98 24.44
CA VAL A 323 15.55 8.93 23.01
C VAL A 323 16.81 9.28 22.23
N GLN A 324 17.28 8.37 21.39
CA GLN A 324 18.45 8.57 20.55
C GLN A 324 18.07 8.40 19.08
N LEU A 325 18.39 9.39 18.25
CA LEU A 325 18.28 9.25 16.80
C LEU A 325 19.25 8.17 16.31
N LEU A 326 18.72 7.15 15.63
CA LEU A 326 19.47 6.10 14.97
C LEU A 326 19.87 6.52 13.56
N GLY A 327 18.95 7.13 12.81
CA GLY A 327 19.21 7.56 11.45
C GLY A 327 17.98 8.17 10.76
N ARG A 328 18.22 8.77 9.60
CA ARG A 328 17.19 9.36 8.74
C ARG A 328 17.22 8.68 7.38
N ALA A 329 16.06 8.42 6.81
CA ALA A 329 15.97 7.82 5.48
C ALA A 329 16.43 8.78 4.37
N TYR A 330 16.20 10.09 4.56
CA TYR A 330 16.54 11.15 3.60
C TYR A 330 17.27 12.30 4.31
N PRO A 331 18.52 12.11 4.76
CA PRO A 331 19.25 13.11 5.52
C PRO A 331 19.43 14.45 4.77
N GLU A 332 19.46 14.41 3.43
CA GLU A 332 19.55 15.55 2.53
C GLU A 332 18.29 16.45 2.50
N LEU A 333 17.14 15.95 2.96
CA LEU A 333 15.90 16.73 3.05
C LEU A 333 15.72 17.45 4.39
N GLN A 334 16.69 17.34 5.30
CA GLN A 334 16.63 18.07 6.57
C GLN A 334 16.61 19.58 6.35
N GLY A 335 15.59 20.25 6.89
CA GLY A 335 15.41 21.70 6.76
C GLY A 335 14.96 22.15 5.38
N ALA A 336 14.65 21.23 4.46
CA ALA A 336 13.97 21.58 3.22
C ALA A 336 12.56 22.11 3.54
N PRO A 337 12.06 23.12 2.81
CA PRO A 337 10.72 23.64 2.98
C PRO A 337 9.68 22.68 2.36
N LEU A 338 9.46 21.57 3.06
CA LEU A 338 8.47 20.57 2.70
C LEU A 338 7.06 21.13 2.89
N GLY A 339 6.15 20.77 2.00
CA GLY A 339 4.76 21.18 2.04
C GLY A 339 4.02 20.64 3.26
N ARG A 340 3.03 21.39 3.73
CA ARG A 340 2.13 20.96 4.80
C ARG A 340 1.10 19.98 4.26
N VAL A 341 0.96 18.81 4.88
CA VAL A 341 0.02 17.76 4.45
C VAL A 341 -1.13 17.64 5.44
N GLN A 342 -2.37 17.67 4.94
CA GLN A 342 -3.59 17.66 5.73
C GLN A 342 -4.61 16.66 5.17
N LEU A 343 -5.34 16.00 6.06
CA LEU A 343 -6.55 15.28 5.69
C LEU A 343 -7.70 16.29 5.53
N VAL A 344 -8.38 16.23 4.40
CA VAL A 344 -9.53 17.07 4.09
C VAL A 344 -10.67 16.21 3.54
N GLN A 345 -11.88 16.77 3.48
CA GLN A 345 -13.06 16.11 2.93
C GLN A 345 -13.90 17.13 2.18
N TYR A 346 -14.48 16.71 1.05
CA TYR A 346 -15.42 17.52 0.28
C TYR A 346 -16.57 16.67 -0.26
N ALA A 347 -17.70 17.32 -0.52
CA ALA A 347 -18.83 16.66 -1.18
C ALA A 347 -18.63 16.67 -2.69
N ALA A 348 -18.77 15.51 -3.33
CA ALA A 348 -19.03 15.42 -4.76
C ALA A 348 -20.41 16.01 -5.09
N ARG A 349 -20.66 16.30 -6.36
CA ARG A 349 -21.90 16.93 -6.86
C ARG A 349 -23.18 16.12 -6.58
N ASP A 350 -23.06 14.82 -6.33
CA ASP A 350 -24.16 13.94 -5.93
C ASP A 350 -24.31 13.80 -4.40
N GLY A 351 -23.49 14.54 -3.64
CA GLY A 351 -23.49 14.57 -2.18
C GLY A 351 -22.61 13.50 -1.51
N LEU A 352 -21.96 12.62 -2.28
CA LEU A 352 -21.03 11.64 -1.72
C LEU A 352 -19.82 12.36 -1.11
N GLN A 353 -19.48 12.05 0.13
CA GLN A 353 -18.31 12.62 0.78
C GLN A 353 -17.03 11.93 0.30
N ILE A 354 -16.08 12.71 -0.18
CA ILE A 354 -14.82 12.26 -0.76
C ILE A 354 -13.67 12.69 0.18
N PRO A 355 -12.99 11.73 0.82
CA PRO A 355 -11.72 11.97 1.50
C PRO A 355 -10.67 12.49 0.50
N ALA A 356 -9.78 13.36 0.95
CA ALA A 356 -8.62 13.73 0.18
C ALA A 356 -7.44 14.13 1.07
N ILE A 357 -6.25 14.05 0.49
CA ILE A 357 -5.03 14.53 1.11
C ILE A 357 -4.58 15.78 0.39
N LEU A 358 -4.46 16.86 1.12
CA LEU A 358 -4.03 18.15 0.60
C LEU A 358 -2.60 18.42 1.05
N THR A 359 -1.71 18.62 0.09
CA THR A 359 -0.36 19.14 0.34
C THR A 359 -0.29 20.59 -0.14
N THR A 360 -0.05 21.55 0.75
CA THR A 360 0.13 22.97 0.38
C THR A 360 1.60 23.38 0.43
N PRO A 361 2.03 24.32 -0.43
CA PRO A 361 3.34 24.95 -0.30
C PRO A 361 3.52 25.66 1.04
N ASP A 362 4.77 25.95 1.38
CA ASP A 362 5.10 26.81 2.52
C ASP A 362 4.62 28.26 2.26
N PRO A 363 3.65 28.78 3.04
CA PRO A 363 3.13 30.13 2.84
C PRO A 363 4.14 31.23 3.18
N GLU A 364 5.19 30.95 3.95
CA GLU A 364 6.26 31.93 4.21
C GLU A 364 7.14 32.15 2.98
N ILE A 365 7.24 31.14 2.10
CA ILE A 365 8.05 31.18 0.88
C ILE A 365 7.21 31.61 -0.33
N PHE A 366 6.03 31.01 -0.49
CA PHE A 366 5.18 31.18 -1.69
C PHE A 366 3.96 32.08 -1.45
N GLY A 367 3.85 32.70 -0.28
CA GLY A 367 2.68 33.47 0.14
C GLY A 367 1.48 32.59 0.52
N PRO A 368 0.41 33.17 1.09
CA PRO A 368 -0.71 32.44 1.69
C PRO A 368 -1.66 31.77 0.67
N GLY A 369 -1.29 31.71 -0.61
CA GLY A 369 -2.14 31.29 -1.71
C GLY A 369 -3.05 32.41 -2.26
N PRO A 370 -3.98 32.10 -3.18
CA PRO A 370 -4.11 30.80 -3.85
C PRO A 370 -2.87 30.45 -4.69
N TRP A 371 -2.59 29.16 -4.85
CA TRP A 371 -1.44 28.63 -5.58
C TRP A 371 -1.87 27.95 -6.90
N PRO A 372 -1.00 27.93 -7.93
CA PRO A 372 -1.13 26.94 -9.00
C PRO A 372 -1.27 25.55 -8.37
N SER A 373 -2.16 24.71 -8.91
CA SER A 373 -2.54 23.48 -8.22
C SER A 373 -2.51 22.26 -9.13
N ILE A 374 -2.38 21.07 -8.52
CA ILE A 374 -2.34 19.79 -9.21
C ILE A 374 -3.30 18.82 -8.52
N VAL A 375 -4.28 18.28 -9.25
CA VAL A 375 -5.06 17.15 -8.76
C VAL A 375 -4.33 15.87 -9.15
N THR A 376 -4.01 15.04 -8.16
CA THR A 376 -3.21 13.81 -8.30
C THR A 376 -3.96 12.57 -7.83
N PRO A 377 -4.87 11.99 -8.64
CA PRO A 377 -5.52 10.73 -8.30
C PRO A 377 -4.51 9.56 -8.27
N HIS A 378 -4.62 8.71 -7.26
CA HIS A 378 -3.80 7.50 -7.16
C HIS A 378 -4.13 6.46 -8.26
N GLY A 379 -3.19 5.52 -8.45
CA GLY A 379 -3.36 4.33 -9.29
C GLY A 379 -4.31 3.30 -8.68
N GLY A 380 -4.56 2.19 -9.37
CA GLY A 380 -5.50 1.15 -8.91
C GLY A 380 -6.56 0.80 -9.96
N PRO A 381 -7.86 1.09 -9.74
CA PRO A 381 -8.38 2.15 -8.87
C PRO A 381 -8.59 1.76 -7.41
N TRP A 382 -8.48 0.47 -7.10
CA TRP A 382 -8.63 -0.06 -5.74
C TRP A 382 -7.33 0.09 -4.95
N ALA A 383 -7.08 1.32 -4.52
CA ALA A 383 -5.96 1.70 -3.67
C ALA A 383 -6.37 2.90 -2.80
N ARG A 384 -5.43 3.43 -2.04
CA ARG A 384 -5.60 4.67 -1.30
C ARG A 384 -4.26 5.36 -1.07
N ASP A 385 -4.31 6.68 -0.89
CA ASP A 385 -3.25 7.42 -0.24
C ASP A 385 -3.53 7.56 1.27
N ASN A 386 -2.52 7.99 2.01
CA ASN A 386 -2.60 8.22 3.45
C ASN A 386 -1.63 9.35 3.88
N LEU A 387 -1.71 9.79 5.13
CA LEU A 387 -0.84 10.85 5.66
C LEU A 387 0.59 10.36 6.00
N ASP A 388 1.00 9.19 5.50
CA ASP A 388 2.40 8.77 5.61
C ASP A 388 3.27 9.51 4.58
N TRP A 389 4.58 9.31 4.67
CA TRP A 389 5.51 9.85 3.68
C TRP A 389 5.26 9.25 2.29
N ASP A 390 4.93 10.10 1.33
CA ASP A 390 4.74 9.73 -0.07
C ASP A 390 6.08 9.27 -0.69
N SER A 391 6.23 7.96 -0.83
CA SER A 391 7.45 7.35 -1.39
C SER A 391 7.67 7.65 -2.88
N SER A 392 6.65 8.15 -3.60
CA SER A 392 6.85 8.68 -4.96
C SER A 392 7.58 10.02 -4.96
N GLY A 393 7.51 10.75 -3.86
CA GLY A 393 8.04 12.09 -3.69
C GLY A 393 7.28 13.16 -4.51
N TRP A 394 6.23 12.82 -5.25
CA TRP A 394 5.54 13.74 -6.15
C TRP A 394 4.96 14.95 -5.40
N THR A 395 4.16 14.67 -4.38
CA THR A 395 3.42 15.69 -3.62
C THR A 395 4.35 16.73 -3.00
N GLN A 396 5.39 16.26 -2.32
CA GLN A 396 6.39 17.10 -1.68
C GLN A 396 7.28 17.83 -2.68
N TYR A 397 7.65 17.17 -3.79
CA TYR A 397 8.45 17.81 -4.84
C TYR A 397 7.73 18.99 -5.48
N PHE A 398 6.43 18.87 -5.75
CA PHE A 398 5.62 19.95 -6.32
C PHE A 398 5.29 21.02 -5.28
N ALA A 399 5.02 20.66 -4.03
CA ALA A 399 4.78 21.64 -2.96
C ALA A 399 6.01 22.50 -2.65
N ALA A 400 7.20 21.89 -2.64
CA ALA A 400 8.47 22.61 -2.52
C ALA A 400 8.78 23.54 -3.70
N ARG A 401 7.97 23.45 -4.77
CA ARG A 401 8.00 24.33 -5.95
C ARG A 401 6.79 25.26 -6.01
N GLY A 402 5.99 25.41 -4.96
CA GLY A 402 4.90 26.39 -4.95
C GLY A 402 3.59 25.90 -5.57
N TYR A 403 3.41 24.59 -5.77
CA TYR A 403 2.13 24.01 -6.20
C TYR A 403 1.36 23.39 -5.04
N ALA A 404 0.07 23.67 -4.91
CA ALA A 404 -0.80 22.88 -4.04
C ALA A 404 -1.20 21.57 -4.74
N VAL A 405 -1.22 20.46 -4.01
CA VAL A 405 -1.50 19.12 -4.55
C VAL A 405 -2.65 18.50 -3.78
N LEU A 406 -3.69 18.06 -4.50
CA LEU A 406 -4.82 17.32 -3.92
C LEU A 406 -4.79 15.87 -4.41
N GLN A 407 -4.78 14.92 -3.48
CA GLN A 407 -4.90 13.49 -3.74
C GLN A 407 -6.30 13.00 -3.33
N PRO A 408 -7.28 13.06 -4.26
CA PRO A 408 -8.64 12.63 -3.95
C PRO A 408 -8.73 11.11 -3.81
N GLN A 409 -9.39 10.66 -2.74
CA GLN A 409 -9.78 9.26 -2.54
C GLN A 409 -11.18 9.07 -3.14
N PHE A 410 -11.23 9.17 -4.48
CA PHE A 410 -12.47 9.12 -5.28
C PHE A 410 -13.25 7.81 -5.03
N ARG A 411 -14.54 7.79 -5.40
CA ARG A 411 -15.35 6.57 -5.29
C ARG A 411 -14.65 5.39 -5.98
N GLY A 412 -14.49 4.28 -5.27
CA GLY A 412 -13.62 3.16 -5.69
C GLY A 412 -12.32 3.04 -4.89
N SER A 413 -11.88 4.06 -4.15
CA SER A 413 -10.74 3.94 -3.23
C SER A 413 -11.05 2.96 -2.10
N GLN A 414 -10.05 2.18 -1.71
CA GLN A 414 -10.14 1.17 -0.64
C GLN A 414 -9.82 1.77 0.73
N GLY A 415 -10.21 1.08 1.81
CA GLY A 415 -9.82 1.42 3.18
C GLY A 415 -10.53 2.65 3.77
N TRP A 416 -11.62 3.10 3.16
CA TRP A 416 -12.51 4.17 3.65
C TRP A 416 -13.95 3.65 3.81
N GLY A 417 -14.11 2.33 4.00
CA GLY A 417 -15.40 1.66 4.06
C GLY A 417 -15.93 1.11 2.74
N GLN A 418 -16.81 0.12 2.83
CA GLN A 418 -17.42 -0.58 1.69
C GLN A 418 -18.24 0.36 0.80
N ARG A 419 -18.88 1.38 1.36
CA ARG A 419 -19.73 2.33 0.65
C ARG A 419 -18.95 3.09 -0.40
N LEU A 420 -17.79 3.66 -0.03
CA LEU A 420 -16.92 4.38 -0.96
C LEU A 420 -16.30 3.42 -1.98
N TRP A 421 -15.79 2.27 -1.52
CA TRP A 421 -15.12 1.31 -2.39
C TRP A 421 -16.06 0.77 -3.49
N ARG A 422 -17.30 0.42 -3.15
CA ARG A 422 -18.28 -0.11 -4.10
C ARG A 422 -18.89 0.96 -5.01
N ALA A 423 -18.86 2.24 -4.61
CA ALA A 423 -19.45 3.33 -5.40
C ALA A 423 -18.71 3.64 -6.71
N GLY A 424 -17.48 3.13 -6.90
CA GLY A 424 -16.73 3.27 -8.16
C GLY A 424 -17.00 2.18 -9.20
N ASP A 425 -17.84 1.19 -8.90
CA ASP A 425 -18.14 0.13 -9.85
C ASP A 425 -18.83 0.68 -11.10
N ARG A 426 -18.24 0.42 -12.27
CA ARG A 426 -18.75 0.82 -13.59
C ARG A 426 -18.80 2.33 -13.85
N GLU A 427 -18.04 3.09 -13.06
CA GLU A 427 -18.01 4.55 -13.11
C GLU A 427 -16.67 5.12 -13.63
N TRP A 428 -15.87 4.31 -14.34
CA TRP A 428 -14.58 4.77 -14.87
C TRP A 428 -14.79 5.91 -15.88
N GLY A 429 -14.14 7.05 -15.65
CA GLY A 429 -14.29 8.24 -16.50
C GLY A 429 -15.65 8.94 -16.37
N ARG A 430 -16.54 8.44 -15.51
CA ARG A 430 -17.86 9.01 -15.20
C ARG A 430 -17.85 9.62 -13.80
N ALA A 431 -18.67 9.14 -12.87
CA ALA A 431 -18.76 9.71 -11.54
C ALA A 431 -17.44 9.62 -10.75
N MET A 432 -16.59 8.62 -11.03
CA MET A 432 -15.22 8.59 -10.48
C MET A 432 -14.38 9.79 -10.94
N GLN A 433 -14.57 10.25 -12.18
CA GLN A 433 -13.88 11.43 -12.70
C GLN A 433 -14.52 12.72 -12.13
N ASP A 434 -15.84 12.76 -12.02
CA ASP A 434 -16.56 13.88 -11.40
C ASP A 434 -16.07 14.17 -9.97
N ASP A 435 -15.78 13.14 -9.16
CA ASP A 435 -15.21 13.33 -7.82
C ASP A 435 -13.91 14.16 -7.85
N LYS A 436 -13.05 13.93 -8.84
CA LYS A 436 -11.74 14.62 -8.97
C LYS A 436 -11.93 16.05 -9.45
N ASP A 437 -12.89 16.25 -10.35
CA ASP A 437 -13.26 17.57 -10.86
C ASP A 437 -13.89 18.41 -9.72
N ASP A 438 -14.76 17.81 -8.93
CA ASP A 438 -15.37 18.43 -7.75
C ASP A 438 -14.34 18.75 -6.67
N GLY A 439 -13.29 17.94 -6.53
CA GLY A 439 -12.13 18.25 -5.69
C GLY A 439 -11.35 19.48 -6.16
N ALA A 440 -11.12 19.64 -7.47
CA ALA A 440 -10.52 20.85 -8.02
C ALA A 440 -11.40 22.09 -7.79
N LEU A 441 -12.71 21.99 -8.00
CA LEU A 441 -13.66 23.06 -7.71
C LEU A 441 -13.69 23.40 -6.22
N TRP A 442 -13.60 22.41 -5.34
CA TRP A 442 -13.48 22.62 -3.91
C TRP A 442 -12.21 23.40 -3.57
N MET A 443 -11.06 23.09 -4.16
CA MET A 443 -9.83 23.86 -3.92
C MET A 443 -9.97 25.34 -4.33
N ILE A 444 -10.68 25.63 -5.43
CA ILE A 444 -10.97 27.00 -5.85
C ILE A 444 -11.87 27.68 -4.81
N ALA A 445 -12.94 27.00 -4.38
CA ALA A 445 -13.89 27.52 -3.40
C ALA A 445 -13.26 27.80 -2.04
N GLN A 446 -12.25 27.02 -1.63
CA GLN A 446 -11.48 27.24 -0.41
C GLN A 446 -10.40 28.32 -0.54
N GLY A 447 -10.22 28.91 -1.73
CA GLY A 447 -9.14 29.89 -1.99
C GLY A 447 -7.74 29.27 -2.00
N ILE A 448 -7.64 27.95 -2.15
CA ILE A 448 -6.37 27.21 -2.22
C ILE A 448 -5.82 27.26 -3.65
N ALA A 449 -6.68 27.01 -4.65
CA ALA A 449 -6.29 26.94 -6.04
C ALA A 449 -6.62 28.21 -6.81
N VAL A 450 -5.71 28.61 -7.72
CA VAL A 450 -5.98 29.67 -8.69
C VAL A 450 -6.86 29.11 -9.81
N GLU A 451 -8.04 29.70 -10.03
CA GLU A 451 -8.91 29.35 -11.15
C GLU A 451 -8.16 29.45 -12.49
N GLY A 452 -8.31 28.44 -13.35
CA GLY A 452 -7.60 28.34 -14.62
C GLY A 452 -6.11 27.95 -14.53
N GLN A 453 -5.58 27.70 -13.32
CA GLN A 453 -4.23 27.17 -13.09
C GLN A 453 -4.28 25.89 -12.25
N ILE A 454 -5.04 24.91 -12.73
CA ILE A 454 -5.09 23.57 -12.13
C ILE A 454 -4.67 22.56 -13.19
N ALA A 455 -3.68 21.73 -12.89
CA ALA A 455 -3.28 20.61 -13.72
C ALA A 455 -3.85 19.29 -13.17
N MET A 456 -4.02 18.30 -14.05
CA MET A 456 -4.23 16.92 -13.63
C MET A 456 -2.94 16.13 -13.81
N HIS A 457 -2.50 15.38 -12.81
CA HIS A 457 -1.35 14.49 -12.91
C HIS A 457 -1.68 13.13 -12.31
N GLY A 458 -1.31 12.02 -12.91
CA GLY A 458 -1.50 10.73 -12.25
C GLY A 458 -0.79 9.59 -12.95
N TYR A 459 -0.70 8.45 -12.26
CA TYR A 459 -0.01 7.26 -12.77
C TYR A 459 -0.92 6.03 -12.75
N SER A 460 -0.78 5.13 -13.72
CA SER A 460 -1.64 3.94 -13.87
C SER A 460 -3.11 4.35 -14.06
N TYR A 461 -4.05 3.90 -13.22
CA TYR A 461 -5.42 4.42 -13.23
C TYR A 461 -5.47 5.96 -13.06
N GLY A 462 -4.56 6.56 -12.29
CA GLY A 462 -4.42 8.01 -12.22
C GLY A 462 -4.02 8.64 -13.56
N GLY A 463 -3.23 7.93 -14.37
CA GLY A 463 -2.88 8.34 -15.73
C GLY A 463 -4.07 8.23 -16.69
N TYR A 464 -4.88 7.18 -16.55
CA TYR A 464 -6.18 7.09 -17.24
C TYR A 464 -7.08 8.28 -16.88
N ALA A 465 -7.18 8.63 -15.59
CA ALA A 465 -7.95 9.78 -15.13
C ALA A 465 -7.39 11.11 -15.67
N ALA A 466 -6.07 11.24 -15.82
CA ALA A 466 -5.44 12.39 -16.46
C ALA A 466 -5.79 12.50 -17.96
N MET A 467 -5.80 11.39 -18.69
CA MET A 467 -6.27 11.37 -20.08
C MET A 467 -7.77 11.71 -20.20
N MET A 468 -8.61 11.18 -19.30
CA MET A 468 -10.04 11.51 -19.24
C MET A 468 -10.27 12.99 -18.93
N ALA A 469 -9.56 13.55 -17.95
CA ALA A 469 -9.64 14.96 -17.59
C ALA A 469 -9.33 15.87 -18.79
N ALA A 470 -8.31 15.52 -19.59
CA ALA A 470 -7.99 16.25 -20.81
C ALA A 470 -9.08 16.16 -21.89
N ALA A 471 -9.84 15.05 -21.90
CA ALA A 471 -10.85 14.77 -22.91
C ALA A 471 -12.27 15.26 -22.54
N ARG A 472 -12.45 15.80 -21.33
CA ARG A 472 -13.70 16.43 -20.91
C ARG A 472 -14.00 17.69 -21.72
N SER A 473 -15.28 17.90 -22.02
CA SER A 473 -15.78 19.13 -22.67
C SER A 473 -15.77 20.34 -21.74
N ASP A 474 -15.89 20.10 -20.44
CA ASP A 474 -16.13 21.11 -19.41
C ASP A 474 -14.76 21.49 -18.84
N GLY A 475 -14.00 22.29 -19.60
CA GLY A 475 -12.59 22.57 -19.35
C GLY A 475 -12.32 23.20 -17.98
N LEU A 476 -11.98 22.37 -16.99
CA LEU A 476 -11.55 22.77 -15.65
C LEU A 476 -10.02 22.86 -15.52
N TYR A 477 -9.31 21.96 -16.20
CA TYR A 477 -7.87 21.82 -16.11
C TYR A 477 -7.16 22.64 -17.19
N ARG A 478 -6.00 23.19 -16.84
CA ARG A 478 -5.11 23.90 -17.75
C ARG A 478 -4.30 22.94 -18.63
N CYS A 479 -3.95 21.78 -18.10
CA CYS A 479 -3.22 20.72 -18.79
C CYS A 479 -3.32 19.39 -18.03
N ALA A 480 -2.89 18.30 -18.66
CA ALA A 480 -2.86 16.98 -18.04
C ALA A 480 -1.55 16.23 -18.30
N ALA A 481 -0.98 15.60 -17.27
CA ALA A 481 0.19 14.74 -17.33
C ALA A 481 -0.18 13.31 -16.92
N ALA A 482 -0.18 12.38 -17.88
CA ALA A 482 -0.59 11.00 -17.69
C ALA A 482 0.62 10.04 -17.72
N GLY A 483 0.93 9.45 -16.57
CA GLY A 483 1.92 8.40 -16.40
C GLY A 483 1.32 7.00 -16.56
N ALA A 484 1.87 6.16 -17.44
CA ALA A 484 1.46 4.77 -17.66
C ALA A 484 -0.08 4.57 -17.63
N GLY A 485 -0.81 5.49 -18.28
CA GLY A 485 -2.26 5.53 -18.26
C GLY A 485 -2.87 4.60 -19.30
N LEU A 486 -4.00 3.97 -18.95
CA LEU A 486 -4.81 3.22 -19.91
C LEU A 486 -5.49 4.20 -20.86
N ALA A 487 -5.32 4.02 -22.17
CA ALA A 487 -6.06 4.79 -23.18
C ALA A 487 -7.42 4.13 -23.48
N THR A 488 -7.51 2.82 -23.22
CA THR A 488 -8.73 2.02 -23.32
C THR A 488 -8.90 1.11 -22.10
N ILE A 489 -10.13 0.99 -21.61
CA ILE A 489 -10.52 0.06 -20.54
C ILE A 489 -10.41 -1.40 -21.04
N ASP A 490 -10.50 -1.59 -22.35
CA ASP A 490 -10.48 -2.89 -23.04
C ASP A 490 -9.23 -3.73 -22.71
N LEU A 491 -8.05 -3.10 -22.61
CA LEU A 491 -6.81 -3.76 -22.20
C LEU A 491 -6.95 -4.35 -20.77
N PHE A 492 -7.45 -3.55 -19.84
CA PHE A 492 -7.67 -3.97 -18.45
C PHE A 492 -8.72 -5.08 -18.35
N ARG A 493 -9.81 -4.98 -19.12
CA ARG A 493 -10.84 -6.02 -19.19
C ARG A 493 -10.28 -7.34 -19.71
N ARG A 494 -9.42 -7.30 -20.73
CA ARG A 494 -8.74 -8.50 -21.27
C ARG A 494 -7.77 -9.10 -20.26
N SER A 495 -6.98 -8.28 -19.57
CA SER A 495 -6.00 -8.76 -18.58
C SER A 495 -6.69 -9.44 -17.38
N THR A 496 -7.77 -8.84 -16.87
CA THR A 496 -8.58 -9.41 -15.78
C THR A 496 -9.34 -10.67 -16.20
N TYR A 497 -9.75 -10.79 -17.47
CA TYR A 497 -10.47 -11.98 -17.94
C TYR A 497 -9.63 -13.26 -17.94
N ASN A 498 -8.30 -13.15 -18.07
CA ASN A 498 -7.38 -14.29 -18.08
C ASN A 498 -7.23 -14.97 -16.71
N SER A 499 -7.54 -14.26 -15.62
CA SER A 499 -7.62 -14.83 -14.29
C SER A 499 -9.08 -15.10 -13.92
N ARG A 500 -9.41 -16.35 -13.57
CA ARG A 500 -10.78 -16.67 -13.13
C ARG A 500 -11.19 -15.92 -11.87
N PHE A 501 -10.24 -15.66 -10.96
CA PHE A 501 -10.51 -14.84 -9.78
C PHE A 501 -10.83 -13.40 -10.20
N LEU A 502 -9.96 -12.77 -11.00
CA LEU A 502 -10.18 -11.38 -11.41
C LEU A 502 -11.43 -11.19 -12.28
N ARG A 503 -11.85 -12.23 -13.03
CA ARG A 503 -13.10 -12.24 -13.79
C ARG A 503 -14.35 -12.05 -12.92
N GLU A 504 -14.34 -12.59 -11.71
CA GLU A 504 -15.44 -12.44 -10.75
C GLU A 504 -15.20 -11.28 -9.78
N PHE A 505 -13.93 -11.02 -9.44
CA PHE A 505 -13.55 -10.00 -8.46
C PHE A 505 -13.68 -8.58 -9.04
N GLN A 506 -12.91 -8.29 -10.10
CA GLN A 506 -12.64 -6.91 -10.53
C GLN A 506 -13.13 -6.62 -11.95
N HIS A 507 -13.16 -7.61 -12.84
CA HIS A 507 -13.67 -7.44 -14.20
C HIS A 507 -15.10 -6.89 -14.27
N PRO A 508 -16.06 -7.27 -13.39
CA PRO A 508 -17.43 -6.76 -13.45
C PRO A 508 -17.56 -5.27 -13.07
N THR A 509 -16.53 -4.71 -12.43
CA THR A 509 -16.50 -3.33 -11.93
C THR A 509 -15.77 -2.38 -12.89
N ALA A 510 -14.98 -2.91 -13.83
CA ALA A 510 -14.25 -2.12 -14.83
C ALA A 510 -15.12 -1.89 -16.07
N ASP A 511 -15.95 -0.85 -16.01
CA ASP A 511 -16.79 -0.35 -17.09
C ASP A 511 -16.84 1.18 -17.00
N GLY A 512 -17.10 1.84 -18.13
CA GLY A 512 -17.04 3.30 -18.21
C GLY A 512 -16.63 3.81 -19.59
N GLU A 513 -15.88 4.91 -19.59
CA GLU A 513 -15.53 5.67 -20.78
C GLU A 513 -14.06 5.48 -21.20
N ASP A 514 -13.80 5.36 -22.50
CA ASP A 514 -12.43 5.25 -23.04
C ASP A 514 -11.88 6.63 -23.43
N PRO A 515 -10.77 7.12 -22.83
CA PRO A 515 -10.18 8.41 -23.19
C PRO A 515 -9.92 8.52 -24.70
N LEU A 516 -9.49 7.42 -25.33
CA LEU A 516 -9.19 7.36 -26.76
C LEU A 516 -10.39 7.75 -27.63
N SER A 517 -11.63 7.48 -27.18
CA SER A 517 -12.86 7.84 -27.89
C SER A 517 -13.17 9.34 -27.85
N TYR A 518 -12.56 10.08 -26.93
CA TYR A 518 -12.83 11.50 -26.69
C TYR A 518 -11.68 12.42 -27.11
N VAL A 519 -10.69 11.88 -27.84
CA VAL A 519 -9.53 12.64 -28.32
C VAL A 519 -9.93 13.90 -29.12
N SER A 520 -11.06 13.88 -29.83
CA SER A 520 -11.59 15.05 -30.55
C SER A 520 -11.95 16.21 -29.63
N ASN A 521 -12.25 15.95 -28.37
CA ASN A 521 -12.66 16.96 -27.39
C ASN A 521 -11.46 17.59 -26.67
N VAL A 522 -10.29 16.96 -26.70
CA VAL A 522 -9.10 17.44 -25.98
C VAL A 522 -8.69 18.85 -26.42
N SER A 523 -8.79 19.83 -25.53
CA SER A 523 -8.47 21.23 -25.85
C SER A 523 -7.28 21.78 -25.05
N ILE A 524 -6.63 20.94 -24.26
CA ILE A 524 -5.55 21.31 -23.35
C ILE A 524 -4.26 20.54 -23.67
N PRO A 525 -3.07 21.06 -23.31
CA PRO A 525 -1.82 20.32 -23.47
C PRO A 525 -1.82 19.00 -22.70
N VAL A 526 -1.23 17.96 -23.32
CA VAL A 526 -1.11 16.63 -22.73
C VAL A 526 0.34 16.15 -22.78
N LEU A 527 0.87 15.77 -21.62
CA LEU A 527 2.10 15.00 -21.47
C LEU A 527 1.76 13.54 -21.18
N LEU A 528 2.36 12.63 -21.93
CA LEU A 528 2.33 11.20 -21.66
C LEU A 528 3.73 10.73 -21.25
N TYR A 529 3.83 9.96 -20.18
CA TYR A 529 5.10 9.30 -19.83
C TYR A 529 4.87 7.84 -19.43
N THR A 530 5.81 6.96 -19.74
CA THR A 530 5.71 5.52 -19.44
C THR A 530 7.08 4.86 -19.45
N GLY A 531 7.21 3.68 -18.86
CA GLY A 531 8.45 2.92 -18.89
C GLY A 531 8.52 1.93 -20.05
N ASP A 532 9.69 1.71 -20.65
CA ASP A 532 9.84 0.75 -21.76
C ASP A 532 9.69 -0.72 -21.35
N ARG A 533 9.70 -1.00 -20.04
CA ARG A 533 9.48 -2.33 -19.44
C ARG A 533 8.15 -2.46 -18.71
N ASP A 534 7.25 -1.51 -18.91
CA ASP A 534 5.91 -1.60 -18.35
C ASP A 534 5.13 -2.77 -18.99
N THR A 535 4.79 -3.76 -18.17
CA THR A 535 4.01 -4.94 -18.59
C THR A 535 2.58 -4.92 -18.07
N VAL A 536 2.23 -3.93 -17.23
CA VAL A 536 0.89 -3.76 -16.67
C VAL A 536 0.08 -2.83 -17.56
N VAL A 537 0.65 -1.67 -17.91
CA VAL A 537 0.12 -0.73 -18.90
C VAL A 537 1.21 -0.47 -19.94
N PRO A 538 1.27 -1.30 -21.00
CA PRO A 538 2.37 -1.23 -21.97
C PRO A 538 2.46 0.14 -22.65
N PRO A 539 3.66 0.56 -23.09
CA PRO A 539 3.86 1.85 -23.78
C PRO A 539 2.95 2.09 -24.99
N SER A 540 2.42 1.02 -25.58
CA SER A 540 1.47 1.08 -26.68
C SER A 540 0.20 1.87 -26.35
N GLU A 541 -0.25 1.90 -25.10
CA GLU A 541 -1.42 2.69 -24.69
C GLU A 541 -1.14 4.19 -24.84
N SER A 542 -0.05 4.67 -24.24
CA SER A 542 0.40 6.06 -24.39
C SER A 542 0.68 6.42 -25.86
N GLN A 543 1.33 5.52 -26.60
CA GLN A 543 1.60 5.73 -28.03
C GLN A 543 0.32 5.80 -28.87
N ALA A 544 -0.70 5.01 -28.55
CA ALA A 544 -1.97 5.01 -29.26
C ALA A 544 -2.72 6.34 -29.03
N PHE A 545 -2.75 6.82 -27.79
CA PHE A 545 -3.37 8.10 -27.44
C PHE A 545 -2.64 9.29 -28.09
N ALA A 546 -1.30 9.36 -27.98
CA ALA A 546 -0.51 10.40 -28.66
C ALA A 546 -0.72 10.39 -30.18
N SER A 547 -0.76 9.20 -30.77
CA SER A 547 -0.99 9.05 -32.22
C SER A 547 -2.40 9.49 -32.62
N ALA A 548 -3.41 9.26 -31.78
CA ALA A 548 -4.77 9.76 -32.00
C ALA A 548 -4.83 11.29 -31.89
N LEU A 549 -4.20 11.90 -30.88
CA LEU A 549 -4.11 13.35 -30.74
C LEU A 549 -3.48 14.01 -31.97
N ARG A 550 -2.34 13.48 -32.43
CA ARG A 550 -1.65 13.99 -33.63
C ARG A 550 -2.50 13.86 -34.89
N ARG A 551 -3.24 12.75 -35.06
CA ARG A 551 -4.19 12.59 -36.17
C ARG A 551 -5.35 13.58 -36.11
N ALA A 552 -5.74 14.02 -34.91
CA ALA A 552 -6.73 15.06 -34.70
C ALA A 552 -6.15 16.48 -34.81
N GLY A 553 -4.88 16.64 -35.21
CA GLY A 553 -4.21 17.94 -35.36
C GLY A 553 -3.83 18.59 -34.03
N LYS A 554 -3.65 17.79 -32.96
CA LYS A 554 -3.33 18.26 -31.61
C LYS A 554 -1.92 17.84 -31.22
N ASP A 555 -1.29 18.65 -30.38
CA ASP A 555 0.01 18.35 -29.81
C ASP A 555 -0.09 17.32 -28.68
N ALA A 556 0.89 16.44 -28.62
CA ALA A 556 1.01 15.42 -27.58
C ALA A 556 2.48 15.07 -27.37
N ASP A 557 2.98 15.39 -26.18
CA ASP A 557 4.32 15.01 -25.74
C ASP A 557 4.30 13.58 -25.21
N ILE A 558 5.29 12.78 -25.60
CA ILE A 558 5.45 11.41 -25.10
C ILE A 558 6.89 11.15 -24.69
N VAL A 559 7.07 10.67 -23.47
CA VAL A 559 8.38 10.30 -22.92
C VAL A 559 8.36 8.82 -22.54
N ILE A 560 9.27 8.04 -23.13
CA ILE A 560 9.45 6.62 -22.79
C ILE A 560 10.75 6.50 -21.99
N LEU A 561 10.63 6.14 -20.73
CA LEU A 561 11.72 6.06 -19.77
C LEU A 561 12.39 4.68 -19.86
N PRO A 562 13.71 4.62 -20.09
CA PRO A 562 14.42 3.35 -20.22
C PRO A 562 14.52 2.62 -18.88
N ASP A 563 14.47 1.29 -18.94
CA ASP A 563 14.60 0.34 -17.83
C ASP A 563 13.55 0.52 -16.72
N MET A 564 12.46 1.25 -16.98
CA MET A 564 11.42 1.51 -15.99
C MET A 564 10.27 0.51 -16.15
N GLU A 565 9.95 -0.21 -15.08
CA GLU A 565 8.75 -1.06 -14.99
C GLU A 565 7.57 -0.28 -14.38
N HIS A 566 6.40 -0.90 -14.28
CA HIS A 566 5.19 -0.23 -13.76
C HIS A 566 5.26 0.09 -12.27
N SER A 567 5.90 -0.78 -11.48
CA SER A 567 5.82 -0.73 -10.03
C SER A 567 6.88 0.20 -9.44
N ILE A 568 6.46 1.14 -8.60
CA ILE A 568 7.34 2.14 -7.99
C ILE A 568 8.56 1.53 -7.25
N ASN A 569 8.40 0.35 -6.65
CA ASN A 569 9.47 -0.34 -5.92
C ASN A 569 10.58 -0.92 -6.82
N THR A 570 10.44 -0.82 -8.15
CA THR A 570 11.47 -1.19 -9.11
C THR A 570 12.16 0.03 -9.73
N TRP A 571 11.68 1.23 -9.43
CA TRP A 571 12.23 2.46 -9.97
C TRP A 571 13.56 2.79 -9.31
N ASN A 572 14.52 3.23 -10.11
CA ASN A 572 15.80 3.71 -9.62
C ASN A 572 15.79 5.25 -9.48
N PRO A 573 16.77 5.86 -8.79
CA PRO A 573 16.83 7.31 -8.62
C PRO A 573 16.81 8.11 -9.93
N THR A 574 17.35 7.56 -11.02
CA THR A 574 17.30 8.20 -12.36
C THR A 574 15.88 8.23 -12.90
N ASN A 575 15.08 7.17 -12.71
CA ASN A 575 13.67 7.16 -13.08
C ASN A 575 12.87 8.21 -12.30
N PHE A 576 13.03 8.27 -10.98
CA PHE A 576 12.39 9.28 -10.14
C PHE A 576 12.73 10.71 -10.61
N ALA A 577 14.01 11.01 -10.78
CA ALA A 577 14.46 12.33 -11.22
C ALA A 577 13.90 12.69 -12.60
N ALA A 578 13.91 11.75 -13.55
CA ALA A 578 13.41 11.98 -14.89
C ALA A 578 11.90 12.27 -14.91
N ILE A 579 11.08 11.51 -14.17
CA ILE A 579 9.63 11.75 -14.08
C ILE A 579 9.36 13.14 -13.51
N LEU A 580 9.93 13.42 -12.33
CA LEU A 580 9.70 14.66 -11.58
C LEU A 580 10.05 15.90 -12.42
N THR A 581 11.23 15.91 -13.03
CA THR A 581 11.71 17.03 -13.85
C THR A 581 10.98 17.16 -15.18
N THR A 582 10.52 16.05 -15.77
CA THR A 582 9.70 16.08 -17.00
C THR A 582 8.34 16.73 -16.72
N VAL A 583 7.68 16.32 -15.64
CA VAL A 583 6.37 16.89 -15.27
C VAL A 583 6.52 18.35 -14.86
N GLU A 584 7.54 18.72 -14.07
CA GLU A 584 7.84 20.14 -13.76
C GLU A 584 8.03 20.98 -15.03
N SER A 585 8.86 20.53 -15.96
CA SER A 585 9.13 21.24 -17.22
C SER A 585 7.84 21.46 -18.01
N PHE A 586 6.98 20.45 -18.06
CA PHE A 586 5.67 20.52 -18.72
C PHE A 586 4.73 21.53 -18.05
N LEU A 587 4.68 21.55 -16.71
CA LEU A 587 3.90 22.54 -15.95
C LEU A 587 4.36 23.98 -16.24
N HIS A 588 5.67 24.22 -16.34
CA HIS A 588 6.21 25.55 -16.61
C HIS A 588 5.97 26.00 -18.06
N THR A 589 6.18 25.10 -19.02
CA THR A 589 6.23 25.46 -20.44
C THR A 589 4.88 25.32 -21.11
N SER A 590 4.39 24.09 -21.27
CA SER A 590 3.16 23.79 -21.99
C SER A 590 1.92 24.24 -21.22
N CYS A 591 1.88 24.05 -19.89
CA CYS A 591 0.74 24.49 -19.08
C CYS A 591 0.77 26.00 -18.80
N GLN A 592 1.94 26.64 -18.88
CA GLN A 592 2.17 28.03 -18.48
C GLN A 592 1.73 28.31 -17.04
N MET A 593 2.04 27.39 -16.13
CA MET A 593 1.72 27.48 -14.71
C MET A 593 2.99 27.57 -13.85
N PRO A 594 3.93 28.50 -14.11
CA PRO A 594 5.08 28.64 -13.23
C PRO A 594 4.60 29.03 -11.82
N PRO A 595 5.26 28.54 -10.77
CA PRO A 595 4.97 28.99 -9.42
C PRO A 595 5.30 30.47 -9.24
N ARG A 596 4.64 31.09 -8.27
CA ARG A 596 4.80 32.52 -7.96
C ARG A 596 6.13 32.83 -7.30
#